data_AF-A0A2V2YSR0-F1
#
_entry.id   AF-A0A2V2YSR0-F1
#
_cell.length_a   1.000
_cell.length_b   1.000
_cell.length_c   1.000
_cell.angle_alpha   90.00
_cell.angle_beta   90.00
_cell.angle_gamma   90.00
#
_symmetry.space_group_name_H-M   'P 1'
#
loop_
_entity.id
_entity.type
_entity.pdbx_description
1 polymer ?
#
loop_
_entity_poly.entity_id
_entity_poly.type
_entity_poly.pdbx_seq_one_letter_code
_entity_poly.pdbx_strand_id
1 'polypeptide(L)'
;MKSSTTDTGAIATNASSVSVTAVSIGSTTLSSSDRVNWTGYIGSDQADVKLESLKDGQYKFTFVAKYPNGVVKTTSVLVNISGKWTDYFKFHQSW
;
A
#
# COMPACT_ATOMS: atom_id res chain seq x y z
N MET A 1 -0.72 5.45 6.72
CA MET A 1 -1.17 4.18 7.34
C MET A 1 0.02 3.22 7.40
N LYS A 2 0.25 2.48 8.50
CA LYS A 2 1.36 1.53 8.65
C LYS A 2 0.77 0.12 8.77
N SER A 3 1.19 -0.81 7.93
CA SER A 3 0.79 -2.23 7.94
C SER A 3 2.05 -3.08 8.14
N SER A 4 1.97 -4.10 9.02
CA SER A 4 3.08 -4.98 9.37
C SER A 4 2.70 -6.43 9.11
N THR A 5 3.59 -7.18 8.44
CA THR A 5 3.46 -8.62 8.18
C THR A 5 4.67 -9.35 8.73
N THR A 6 4.50 -10.48 9.41
CA THR A 6 5.59 -11.30 9.97
C THR A 6 5.67 -12.66 9.25
N ASP A 7 6.84 -13.02 8.71
CA ASP A 7 7.12 -14.39 8.26
C ASP A 7 8.61 -14.74 8.49
N THR A 8 8.93 -16.04 8.57
CA THR A 8 9.89 -16.67 9.51
C THR A 8 11.23 -17.13 8.89
N GLY A 9 12.32 -16.38 9.09
CA GLY A 9 13.61 -16.93 9.59
C GLY A 9 14.61 -17.77 8.75
N ALA A 10 14.47 -17.98 7.44
CA ALA A 10 15.53 -18.53 6.57
C ALA A 10 15.73 -17.69 5.31
N ILE A 11 16.88 -17.77 4.64
CA ILE A 11 17.25 -16.89 3.51
C ILE A 11 16.26 -16.97 2.32
N ALA A 12 15.39 -18.00 2.30
CA ALA A 12 14.28 -18.18 1.36
C ALA A 12 12.86 -17.84 1.90
N THR A 13 12.71 -17.45 3.17
CA THR A 13 11.41 -17.17 3.82
C THR A 13 11.11 -15.68 3.91
N ASN A 14 12.07 -14.83 3.56
CA ASN A 14 11.85 -13.40 3.47
C ASN A 14 11.62 -13.04 2.01
N ALA A 15 10.61 -12.20 1.76
CA ALA A 15 10.35 -11.73 0.41
C ALA A 15 11.57 -10.96 -0.12
N SER A 16 11.88 -11.14 -1.41
CA SER A 16 12.85 -10.31 -2.14
C SER A 16 12.22 -8.99 -2.61
N SER A 17 10.90 -9.01 -2.86
CA SER A 17 10.14 -7.80 -3.21
C SER A 17 8.68 -7.96 -2.78
N VAL A 18 8.08 -6.87 -2.32
CA VAL A 18 6.63 -6.78 -2.13
C VAL A 18 6.12 -5.61 -2.97
N SER A 19 5.04 -5.84 -3.72
CA SER A 19 4.33 -4.81 -4.46
C SER A 19 2.88 -4.77 -4.02
N VAL A 20 2.25 -3.61 -4.15
CA VAL A 20 0.83 -3.44 -3.84
C VAL A 20 0.14 -2.77 -5.02
N THR A 21 -1.04 -3.27 -5.36
CA THR A 21 -1.96 -2.66 -6.31
C THR A 21 -3.26 -2.33 -5.59
N ALA A 22 -3.64 -1.06 -5.61
CA ALA A 22 -4.93 -0.60 -5.15
C ALA A 22 -5.84 -0.44 -6.35
N VAL A 23 -6.87 -1.29 -6.45
CA VAL A 23 -7.77 -1.33 -7.61
C VAL A 23 -8.38 0.06 -7.83
N SER A 24 -8.25 0.56 -9.06
CA SER A 24 -8.72 1.88 -9.49
C SER A 24 -8.03 3.09 -8.84
N ILE A 25 -6.91 2.88 -8.12
CA ILE A 25 -6.10 3.97 -7.54
C ILE A 25 -4.72 4.02 -8.16
N GLY A 26 -3.99 2.89 -8.15
CA GLY A 26 -2.59 2.85 -8.60
C GLY A 26 -1.80 1.69 -7.99
N SER A 27 -0.49 1.69 -8.20
CA SER A 27 0.38 0.64 -7.69
C SER A 27 1.75 1.15 -7.26
N THR A 28 2.38 0.46 -6.32
CA THR A 28 3.73 0.81 -5.87
C THR A 28 4.50 -0.43 -5.43
N THR A 29 5.83 -0.35 -5.48
CA THR A 29 6.71 -1.34 -4.86
C THR A 29 7.06 -0.87 -3.45
N LEU A 30 6.95 -1.78 -2.49
CA LEU A 30 7.27 -1.48 -1.10
C LEU A 30 8.77 -1.61 -0.87
N SER A 31 9.28 -0.76 0.02
CA SER A 31 10.65 -0.77 0.50
C SER A 31 10.73 -1.44 1.87
N SER A 32 11.89 -2.04 2.18
CA SER A 32 12.14 -2.66 3.48
C SER A 32 13.63 -2.66 3.78
N SER A 33 14.00 -2.31 5.02
CA SER A 33 15.38 -2.38 5.50
C SER A 33 15.75 -3.73 6.12
N ASP A 34 14.74 -4.47 6.61
CA ASP A 34 14.91 -5.75 7.33
C ASP A 34 14.30 -6.96 6.59
N ARG A 35 13.62 -6.71 5.46
CA ARG A 35 12.83 -7.68 4.68
C ARG A 35 11.69 -8.35 5.44
N VAL A 36 11.31 -7.79 6.57
CA VAL A 36 10.17 -8.20 7.40
C VAL A 36 9.09 -7.13 7.35
N ASN A 37 9.48 -5.87 7.59
CA ASN A 37 8.59 -4.72 7.58
C ASN A 37 8.67 -4.01 6.24
N TRP A 38 7.56 -4.00 5.50
CA TRP A 38 7.47 -3.39 4.18
C TRP A 38 6.62 -2.13 4.23
N THR A 39 7.16 -1.03 3.70
CA THR A 39 6.49 0.27 3.69
C THR A 39 6.58 0.92 2.32
N GLY A 40 5.53 1.66 1.97
CA GLY A 40 5.41 2.39 0.74
C GLY A 40 4.13 3.19 0.74
N TYR A 41 3.97 4.05 -0.25
CA TYR A 41 2.79 4.87 -0.43
C TYR A 41 2.43 4.95 -1.91
N ILE A 42 1.14 5.19 -2.18
CA ILE A 42 0.64 5.54 -3.51
C ILE A 42 0.37 7.05 -3.47
N GLY A 43 1.30 7.82 -3.99
CA GLY A 43 1.18 9.27 -4.15
C GLY A 43 0.81 9.62 -5.59
N SER A 44 0.88 10.90 -5.92
CA SER A 44 0.56 11.43 -7.26
C SER A 44 1.30 10.73 -8.39
N ASP A 45 2.56 10.35 -8.15
CA ASP A 45 3.43 9.72 -9.15
C ASP A 45 3.14 8.23 -9.37
N GLN A 46 2.47 7.59 -8.41
CA GLN A 46 2.11 6.16 -8.43
C GLN A 46 0.64 5.93 -8.71
N ALA A 47 -0.17 6.98 -8.61
CA ALA A 47 -1.61 6.93 -8.79
C ALA A 47 -1.96 7.07 -10.28
N ASP A 48 -2.85 6.22 -10.75
CA ASP A 48 -3.43 6.29 -12.10
C ASP A 48 -4.55 7.34 -12.18
N VAL A 49 -5.00 7.82 -11.02
CA VAL A 49 -6.07 8.80 -10.86
C VAL A 49 -5.65 9.90 -9.89
N LYS A 50 -6.27 11.07 -10.00
CA LYS A 50 -6.10 12.12 -8.98
C LYS A 50 -6.63 11.60 -7.64
N LEU A 51 -5.80 11.59 -6.61
CA LEU A 51 -6.18 11.08 -5.29
C LEU A 51 -7.34 11.88 -4.67
N GLU A 52 -7.47 13.16 -5.03
CA GLU A 52 -8.57 14.04 -4.63
C GLU A 52 -9.91 13.68 -5.28
N SER A 53 -9.88 12.86 -6.35
CA SER A 53 -11.08 12.39 -7.05
C SER A 53 -11.62 11.07 -6.49
N LEU A 54 -10.90 10.44 -5.56
CA LEU A 54 -11.34 9.21 -4.91
C LEU A 54 -12.63 9.46 -4.14
N LYS A 55 -13.61 8.60 -4.39
CA LYS A 55 -14.87 8.61 -3.66
C LYS A 55 -14.71 7.84 -2.36
N ASP A 56 -15.46 8.23 -1.35
CA ASP A 56 -15.64 7.43 -0.15
C ASP A 56 -16.12 6.02 -0.52
N GLY A 57 -15.54 5.01 0.11
CA GLY A 57 -15.88 3.62 -0.12
C GLY A 57 -14.71 2.67 0.14
N GLN A 58 -14.98 1.39 -0.09
CA GLN A 58 -13.99 0.33 0.08
C GLN A 58 -13.17 0.13 -1.19
N TYR A 59 -11.85 0.16 -1.04
CA TYR A 59 -10.89 -0.12 -2.08
C TYR A 59 -10.12 -1.38 -1.74
N LYS A 60 -9.91 -2.23 -2.75
CA LYS A 60 -9.16 -3.47 -2.60
C LYS A 60 -7.70 -3.22 -2.87
N PHE A 61 -6.87 -3.55 -1.90
CA PHE A 61 -5.41 -3.54 -1.99
C PHE A 61 -4.94 -4.99 -2.10
N THR A 62 -4.30 -5.32 -3.21
CA THR A 62 -3.71 -6.64 -3.45
C THR A 62 -2.20 -6.52 -3.32
N PHE A 63 -1.64 -7.25 -2.37
CA PHE A 63 -0.20 -7.35 -2.11
C PHE A 63 0.34 -8.61 -2.75
N VAL A 64 1.47 -8.48 -3.46
CA VAL A 64 2.18 -9.58 -4.10
C VAL A 64 3.61 -9.59 -3.55
N ALA A 65 3.94 -10.66 -2.82
CA ALA A 65 5.27 -10.93 -2.29
C ALA A 65 5.96 -11.98 -3.16
N LYS A 66 7.16 -11.65 -3.67
CA LYS A 66 8.01 -12.58 -4.42
C LYS A 66 9.16 -13.00 -3.52
N TYR A 67 9.51 -14.29 -3.57
CA TYR A 67 10.59 -14.88 -2.78
C TYR A 67 11.76 -15.29 -3.68
N PRO A 68 12.99 -15.34 -3.16
CA PRO A 68 14.17 -15.73 -3.95
C PRO A 68 14.06 -17.11 -4.61
N ASN A 69 13.30 -18.04 -4.02
CA ASN A 69 13.07 -19.38 -4.57
C ASN A 69 12.00 -19.43 -5.68
N GLY A 70 11.53 -18.28 -6.16
CA GLY A 70 10.52 -18.17 -7.21
C GLY A 70 9.08 -18.28 -6.70
N VAL A 71 8.86 -18.57 -5.41
CA VAL A 71 7.51 -18.58 -4.83
C VAL A 71 6.92 -17.18 -4.86
N VAL A 72 5.63 -17.10 -5.20
CA VAL A 72 4.85 -15.86 -5.17
C VAL A 72 3.64 -16.07 -4.27
N LYS A 73 3.49 -15.21 -3.27
CA LYS A 73 2.31 -15.18 -2.39
C LYS A 73 1.51 -13.91 -2.66
N THR A 74 0.19 -14.05 -2.71
CA THR A 74 -0.73 -12.92 -2.92
C THR A 74 -1.73 -12.86 -1.78
N THR A 75 -1.99 -11.67 -1.28
CA THR A 75 -3.06 -11.40 -0.31
C THR A 75 -3.82 -10.15 -0.69
N SER A 76 -5.09 -10.05 -0.30
CA SER A 76 -5.89 -8.86 -0.54
C SER A 76 -6.57 -8.40 0.74
N VAL A 77 -6.62 -7.08 0.93
CA VAL A 77 -7.30 -6.44 2.04
C VAL A 77 -8.22 -5.35 1.51
N LEU A 78 -9.33 -5.12 2.21
CA LEU A 78 -10.25 -4.02 1.92
C LEU A 78 -9.94 -2.86 2.85
N VAL A 79 -9.70 -1.70 2.27
CA VAL A 79 -9.45 -0.45 3.00
C VAL A 79 -10.60 0.50 2.71
N ASN A 80 -11.28 0.96 3.75
CA ASN A 80 -12.29 1.99 3.60
C ASN A 80 -11.62 3.36 3.56
N ILE A 81 -11.79 4.07 2.46
CA ILE A 81 -11.45 5.49 2.34
C ILE A 81 -12.72 6.27 2.66
N SER A 82 -12.62 7.22 3.59
CA SER A 82 -13.74 8.07 4.01
C SER A 82 -13.27 9.49 4.24
N GLY A 83 -14.10 10.45 3.86
CA GLY A 83 -13.83 11.88 4.00
C GLY A 83 -13.20 12.50 2.76
N LYS A 84 -13.37 13.82 2.64
CA LYS A 84 -12.76 14.60 1.55
C LYS A 84 -11.42 15.15 2.05
N TRP A 85 -10.35 15.03 1.26
CA TRP A 85 -9.06 15.68 1.60
C TRP A 85 -9.24 17.20 1.81
N THR A 86 -10.27 17.81 1.22
CA THR A 86 -10.65 19.22 1.46
C THR A 86 -11.02 19.54 2.92
N ASP A 87 -11.47 18.57 3.71
CA ASP A 87 -11.84 18.80 5.11
C ASP A 87 -10.60 19.03 5.99
N TYR A 88 -9.44 18.47 5.59
CA TYR A 88 -8.17 18.73 6.26
C TYR A 88 -7.63 20.14 5.97
N PHE A 89 -7.84 20.65 4.74
CA PHE A 89 -7.37 21.99 4.35
C PHE A 89 -8.21 23.13 4.95
N LYS A 90 -9.51 22.92 5.22
CA LYS A 90 -10.33 23.93 5.90
C LYS A 90 -9.91 24.18 7.35
N PHE A 91 -9.31 23.19 8.02
CA PHE A 91 -8.82 23.36 9.39
C PHE A 91 -7.51 24.18 9.47
N HIS A 92 -6.78 24.29 8.36
CA HIS A 92 -5.50 25.03 8.30
C HIS A 92 -5.59 26.45 7.74
N GLN A 93 -6.77 26.89 7.28
CA GLN A 93 -7.00 28.28 6.87
C GLN A 93 -7.79 29.11 7.90
N SER A 94 -8.16 28.51 9.03
CA SER A 94 -8.84 29.19 10.13
C SER A 94 -7.92 29.35 11.35
N TRP A 95 -6.77 29.99 11.16
CA TRP A 95 -5.95 30.58 12.22
C TRP A 95 -5.19 31.80 11.71
#